data_AF-A0A1Y1L1T2-F1
#
_entry.id   AF-A0A1Y1L1T2-F1
#
_cell.length_a   1.000
_cell.length_b   1.000
_cell.length_c   1.000
_cell.angle_alpha   90.00
_cell.angle_beta   90.00
_cell.angle_gamma   90.00
#
_symmetry.space_group_name_H-M   'P 1'
#
loop_
_entity.id
_entity.type
_entity.pdbx_description
1 polymer ?
#
loop_
_entity_poly.entity_id
_entity_poly.type
_entity_poly.pdbx_seq_one_letter_code
_entity_poly.pdbx_strand_id
1 'polypeptide(L)'
;MRVPKEHPWSESETNLIKIEINHLLDIGAISKCHPCKDQFISDIFLVQKPGGKFRLVMNLKKFNTFLSTSHFKLEDRRTVTKLLSKDCYMATLDLKEAYYSVKIHSNSKKYLRFYFQNQLYEYNCLCFGVSVAPFVFTKILKPVVAKLRSKGLLSVVYLDDFIVFADSYTLCMENLKQTTNLLTKLGFVVNDKKSTSPSKICTFLGFCFNSEKMLLYLPKSKHLKTISLCSRLISLSRCSIHFLAQVIGFLVSVCPATQYGWLYLKQLERAKCLALHKSGGSYKTIISIQRNLKLDLQWWLDNICYSQKDLKMKPYMLTIYSDSSLKGWGSVCGKETIAGQWSATEREYHINYLELKAAFLGLKYFASDLQGINILLRIDNITAIAYINRMGGTRHPHLNSLAREIWQWCEIRRLWIFASYIESKNNKEADTESRRIVKETEWELNMTYYNQIISKLGKPTLDLFASRTNFKCSRYVSWKNDPDALAVDAFTLDWTEEFFYAFPPFILILPVLKKIIEERATGIVVVPYWVMQPWFPLFKKLACSNWIILPPKIDLLLSVDRRPHRLWQQTSLVAAILSGKRFTEKE
;
A
#
# COMPACT_ATOMS: atom_id res chain seq x y z
N MET A 1 -38.51 -25.64 8.70
CA MET A 1 -37.81 -24.35 8.49
C MET A 1 -38.85 -23.31 8.07
N ARG A 2 -38.81 -22.08 8.62
CA ARG A 2 -39.72 -20.99 8.24
C ARG A 2 -39.60 -20.71 6.73
N VAL A 3 -40.73 -20.66 6.02
CA VAL A 3 -40.80 -20.10 4.67
C VAL A 3 -40.34 -18.64 4.78
N PRO A 4 -39.34 -18.20 4.00
CA PRO A 4 -38.96 -16.79 3.99
C PRO A 4 -40.17 -15.93 3.59
N LYS A 5 -40.36 -14.78 4.22
CA LYS A 5 -41.43 -13.85 3.81
C LYS A 5 -41.12 -13.38 2.39
N GLU A 6 -42.06 -13.56 1.45
CA GLU A 6 -41.90 -13.05 0.09
C GLU A 6 -41.60 -11.54 0.14
N HIS A 7 -40.56 -11.13 -0.57
CA HIS A 7 -40.24 -9.72 -0.72
C HIS A 7 -41.30 -9.08 -1.63
N PRO A 8 -41.89 -7.93 -1.28
CA PRO A 8 -42.73 -7.21 -2.22
C PRO A 8 -41.84 -6.74 -3.38
N TRP A 9 -42.09 -7.28 -4.57
CA TRP A 9 -41.40 -6.94 -5.81
C TRP A 9 -42.16 -5.81 -6.51
N SER A 10 -41.45 -4.85 -7.12
CA SER A 10 -42.11 -3.94 -8.07
C SER A 10 -42.65 -4.71 -9.28
N GLU A 11 -43.59 -4.12 -10.02
CA GLU A 11 -44.15 -4.75 -11.23
C GLU A 11 -43.05 -5.04 -12.27
N SER A 12 -42.11 -4.10 -12.43
CA SER A 12 -40.95 -4.27 -13.31
C SER A 12 -40.05 -5.44 -12.88
N GLU A 13 -39.70 -5.53 -11.59
CA GLU A 13 -38.90 -6.65 -11.05
C GLU A 13 -39.64 -7.99 -11.20
N THR A 14 -40.95 -8.00 -10.96
CA THR A 14 -41.78 -9.19 -11.12
C THR A 14 -41.73 -9.71 -12.56
N ASN A 15 -41.83 -8.82 -13.55
CA ASN A 15 -41.72 -9.19 -14.96
C ASN A 15 -40.32 -9.73 -15.31
N LEU A 16 -39.26 -9.10 -14.80
CA LEU A 16 -37.89 -9.57 -15.00
C LEU A 16 -37.64 -10.96 -14.39
N ILE A 17 -38.18 -11.22 -13.18
CA ILE A 17 -38.08 -12.53 -12.54
C ILE A 17 -38.84 -13.59 -13.34
N LYS A 18 -40.05 -13.27 -13.82
CA LYS A 18 -40.84 -14.18 -14.67
C LYS A 18 -40.09 -14.57 -15.94
N ILE A 19 -39.47 -13.60 -16.61
CA ILE A 19 -38.67 -13.85 -17.83
C ILE A 19 -37.53 -14.84 -17.53
N GLU A 20 -36.77 -14.63 -16.45
CA GLU A 20 -35.65 -15.53 -16.11
C GLU A 20 -36.15 -16.90 -15.64
N ILE A 21 -37.26 -16.99 -14.89
CA ILE A 21 -37.85 -18.27 -14.48
C ILE A 21 -38.32 -19.07 -15.70
N ASN A 22 -39.00 -18.44 -16.65
CA ASN A 22 -39.43 -19.10 -17.88
C ASN A 22 -38.23 -19.62 -18.67
N HIS A 23 -37.20 -18.80 -18.85
CA HIS A 23 -35.96 -19.23 -19.49
C HIS A 23 -35.31 -20.43 -18.77
N LEU A 24 -35.25 -20.41 -17.42
CA LEU A 24 -34.70 -21.51 -16.63
C LEU A 24 -35.54 -22.79 -16.71
N LEU A 25 -36.86 -22.68 -16.87
CA LEU A 25 -37.76 -23.82 -17.13
C LEU A 25 -37.54 -24.38 -18.53
N ASP A 26 -37.42 -23.52 -19.54
CA ASP A 26 -37.24 -23.88 -20.95
C ASP A 26 -35.94 -24.68 -21.16
N ILE A 27 -34.85 -24.28 -20.50
CA ILE A 27 -33.58 -25.02 -20.55
C ILE A 27 -33.53 -26.20 -19.56
N GLY A 28 -34.59 -26.44 -18.79
CA GLY A 28 -34.69 -27.52 -17.81
C GLY A 28 -33.82 -27.35 -16.55
N ALA A 29 -33.22 -26.17 -16.34
CA ALA A 29 -32.36 -25.89 -15.18
C ALA A 29 -33.16 -25.87 -13.87
N ILE A 30 -34.45 -25.51 -13.92
CA ILE A 30 -35.38 -25.62 -12.80
C ILE A 30 -36.64 -26.40 -13.19
N SER A 31 -37.41 -26.81 -12.18
CA SER A 31 -38.75 -27.38 -12.36
C SER A 31 -39.68 -26.93 -11.24
N LYS A 32 -40.99 -26.95 -11.51
CA LYS A 32 -42.01 -26.81 -10.47
C LYS A 32 -41.98 -28.06 -9.59
N CYS A 33 -42.14 -27.88 -8.28
CA CYS A 33 -42.21 -29.01 -7.35
C CYS A 33 -43.17 -28.75 -6.20
N HIS A 34 -43.42 -29.80 -5.43
CA HIS A 34 -44.25 -29.74 -4.23
C HIS A 34 -43.40 -29.72 -2.95
N PRO A 35 -43.88 -29.08 -1.88
CA PRO A 35 -43.22 -29.12 -0.58
C PRO A 35 -42.97 -30.57 -0.13
N CYS A 36 -41.81 -30.82 0.48
CA CYS A 36 -41.50 -32.11 1.08
C CYS A 36 -40.81 -31.94 2.44
N LYS A 37 -40.72 -33.05 3.20
CA LYS A 37 -39.99 -33.08 4.47
C LYS A 37 -38.50 -32.79 4.23
N ASP A 38 -37.88 -32.09 5.18
CA ASP A 38 -36.44 -31.76 5.21
C ASP A 38 -35.94 -30.99 3.97
N GLN A 39 -36.77 -30.11 3.39
CA GLN A 39 -36.36 -29.19 2.33
C GLN A 39 -35.71 -27.90 2.88
N PHE A 40 -34.92 -27.23 2.03
CA PHE A 40 -34.36 -25.91 2.30
C PHE A 40 -34.89 -24.91 1.26
N ILE A 41 -35.47 -23.82 1.75
CA ILE A 41 -36.05 -22.76 0.92
C ILE A 41 -35.21 -21.50 1.10
N SER A 42 -34.74 -20.94 0.00
CA SER A 42 -33.91 -19.74 -0.03
C SER A 42 -34.63 -18.58 -0.72
N ASP A 43 -34.30 -17.36 -0.30
CA ASP A 43 -34.74 -16.15 -0.97
C ASP A 43 -34.11 -16.03 -2.37
N ILE A 44 -34.78 -15.32 -3.26
CA ILE A 44 -34.23 -14.91 -4.55
C ILE A 44 -34.05 -13.39 -4.60
N PHE A 45 -33.16 -12.93 -5.47
CA PHE A 45 -32.98 -11.51 -5.80
C PHE A 45 -32.40 -11.35 -7.20
N LEU A 46 -32.56 -10.16 -7.78
CA LEU A 46 -32.02 -9.83 -9.10
C LEU A 46 -30.63 -9.18 -9.00
N VAL A 47 -29.74 -9.56 -9.91
CA VAL A 47 -28.44 -8.91 -10.11
C VAL A 47 -28.36 -8.40 -11.54
N GLN A 48 -27.99 -7.14 -11.71
CA GLN A 48 -27.80 -6.56 -13.04
C GLN A 48 -26.50 -7.06 -13.68
N LYS A 49 -26.59 -7.57 -14.91
CA LYS A 49 -25.47 -7.95 -15.78
C LYS A 49 -24.98 -6.71 -16.56
N PRO A 50 -23.71 -6.71 -17.02
CA PRO A 50 -23.27 -5.78 -18.06
C PRO A 50 -24.20 -5.85 -19.27
N GLY A 51 -24.62 -4.69 -19.80
CA GLY A 51 -25.58 -4.61 -20.91
C GLY A 51 -27.06 -4.59 -20.49
N GLY A 52 -27.38 -4.34 -19.23
CA GLY A 52 -28.74 -4.05 -18.75
C GLY A 52 -29.63 -5.26 -18.50
N LYS A 53 -29.20 -6.48 -18.86
CA LYS A 53 -29.89 -7.73 -18.53
C LYS A 53 -29.82 -8.02 -17.03
N PHE A 54 -30.71 -8.87 -16.52
CA PHE A 54 -30.68 -9.32 -15.12
C PHE A 54 -30.31 -10.81 -15.01
N ARG A 55 -29.92 -11.22 -13.80
CA ARG A 55 -29.72 -12.62 -13.39
C ARG A 55 -30.58 -12.87 -12.15
N LEU A 56 -31.36 -13.93 -12.15
CA LEU A 56 -31.98 -14.44 -10.92
C LEU A 56 -30.92 -15.15 -10.07
N VAL A 57 -30.76 -14.72 -8.84
CA VAL A 57 -29.80 -15.30 -7.90
C VAL A 57 -30.52 -15.78 -6.65
N MET A 58 -30.19 -17.01 -6.23
CA MET A 58 -30.67 -17.56 -4.98
C MET A 58 -29.72 -17.20 -3.83
N ASN A 59 -30.26 -16.68 -2.73
CA ASN A 59 -29.49 -16.34 -1.54
C ASN A 59 -29.15 -17.59 -0.72
N LEU A 60 -28.11 -18.29 -1.16
CA LEU A 60 -27.63 -19.52 -0.56
C LEU A 60 -26.69 -19.30 0.63
N LYS A 61 -26.56 -18.08 1.17
CA LYS A 61 -25.61 -17.78 2.24
C LYS A 61 -25.83 -18.65 3.49
N LYS A 62 -27.08 -18.85 3.88
CA LYS A 62 -27.45 -19.73 5.01
C LYS A 62 -27.29 -21.20 4.64
N PHE A 63 -27.65 -21.60 3.43
CA PHE A 63 -27.50 -22.98 3.00
C PHE A 63 -26.02 -23.41 2.98
N ASN A 64 -25.15 -22.53 2.50
CA ASN A 64 -23.71 -22.78 2.40
C ASN A 64 -23.03 -23.05 3.74
N THR A 65 -23.61 -22.67 4.89
CA THR A 65 -23.03 -23.01 6.21
C THR A 65 -23.17 -24.49 6.56
N PHE A 66 -24.04 -25.22 5.87
CA PHE A 66 -24.23 -26.66 6.04
C PHE A 66 -23.37 -27.48 5.07
N LEU A 67 -22.69 -26.84 4.12
CA LEU A 67 -21.87 -27.50 3.12
C LEU A 67 -20.40 -27.46 3.51
N SER A 68 -19.75 -28.63 3.45
CA SER A 68 -18.30 -28.73 3.57
C SER A 68 -17.65 -28.71 2.20
N THR A 69 -16.76 -27.75 1.96
CA THR A 69 -16.00 -27.64 0.71
C THR A 69 -14.54 -27.97 0.94
N SER A 70 -13.97 -28.77 0.04
CA SER A 70 -12.53 -29.04 0.05
C SER A 70 -11.76 -27.84 -0.49
N HIS A 71 -10.56 -27.60 0.06
CA HIS A 71 -9.66 -26.59 -0.48
C HIS A 71 -9.18 -27.01 -1.89
N PHE A 72 -9.19 -26.06 -2.81
CA PHE A 72 -8.68 -26.23 -4.17
C PHE A 72 -8.14 -24.90 -4.69
N LYS A 73 -7.28 -24.97 -5.72
CA LYS A 73 -6.66 -23.80 -6.33
C LYS A 73 -7.27 -23.56 -7.71
N LEU A 74 -7.73 -22.34 -7.93
CA LEU A 74 -8.17 -21.84 -9.23
C LEU A 74 -6.99 -21.22 -9.97
N GLU A 75 -7.00 -21.34 -11.30
CA GLU A 75 -6.09 -20.58 -12.16
C GLU A 75 -6.70 -19.21 -12.40
N ASP A 76 -6.04 -18.16 -11.94
CA ASP A 76 -6.55 -16.80 -12.01
C ASP A 76 -5.69 -15.91 -12.92
N ARG A 77 -5.95 -14.61 -12.91
CA ARG A 77 -5.13 -13.60 -13.58
C ARG A 77 -3.64 -13.71 -13.25
N ARG A 78 -3.24 -14.14 -12.05
CA ARG A 78 -1.81 -14.28 -11.70
C ARG A 78 -1.17 -15.39 -12.54
N THR A 79 -1.94 -16.42 -12.88
CA THR A 79 -1.50 -17.49 -13.78
C THR A 79 -1.34 -16.95 -15.20
N VAL A 80 -2.30 -16.15 -15.69
CA VAL A 80 -2.18 -15.44 -16.98
C VAL A 80 -0.91 -14.60 -17.04
N THR A 81 -0.66 -13.76 -16.02
CA THR A 81 0.54 -12.92 -15.96
C THR A 81 1.86 -13.73 -16.03
N LYS A 82 1.88 -14.95 -15.50
CA LYS A 82 3.08 -15.81 -15.52
C LYS A 82 3.29 -16.53 -16.85
N LEU A 83 2.20 -16.83 -17.57
CA LEU A 83 2.25 -17.52 -18.86
C LEU A 83 2.36 -16.55 -20.04
N LEU A 84 2.01 -15.28 -19.85
CA LEU A 84 2.08 -14.26 -20.88
C LEU A 84 3.55 -14.06 -21.32
N SER A 85 3.83 -14.34 -22.58
CA SER A 85 5.10 -14.01 -23.24
C SER A 85 4.95 -12.72 -24.06
N LYS A 86 6.09 -12.07 -24.35
CA LYS A 86 6.09 -10.87 -25.18
C LYS A 86 5.62 -11.23 -26.60
N ASP A 87 4.76 -10.38 -27.16
CA ASP A 87 4.20 -10.49 -28.52
C ASP A 87 3.30 -11.71 -28.78
N CYS A 88 2.98 -12.52 -27.78
CA CYS A 88 2.07 -13.66 -27.96
C CYS A 88 0.65 -13.22 -28.31
N TYR A 89 -0.07 -14.10 -29.00
CA TYR A 89 -1.49 -13.97 -29.28
C TYR A 89 -2.31 -14.66 -28.19
N MET A 90 -3.45 -14.05 -27.86
CA MET A 90 -4.41 -14.54 -26.88
C MET A 90 -5.80 -14.54 -27.47
N ALA A 91 -6.62 -15.52 -27.09
CA ALA A 91 -8.04 -15.56 -27.39
C ALA A 91 -8.82 -16.06 -26.17
N THR A 92 -10.06 -15.59 -26.00
CA THR A 92 -10.94 -16.02 -24.90
C THR A 92 -12.09 -16.85 -25.41
N LEU A 93 -12.53 -17.78 -24.57
CA LEU A 93 -13.70 -18.62 -24.78
C LEU A 93 -14.58 -18.57 -23.52
N ASP A 94 -15.86 -18.28 -23.71
CA ASP A 94 -16.89 -18.23 -22.65
C ASP A 94 -17.82 -19.42 -22.82
N LEU A 95 -18.01 -20.20 -21.75
CA LEU A 95 -19.00 -21.28 -21.75
C LEU A 95 -20.39 -20.73 -21.42
N LYS A 96 -21.36 -20.98 -22.29
CA LYS A 96 -22.75 -20.59 -22.06
C LYS A 96 -23.34 -21.47 -20.95
N GLU A 97 -23.79 -20.83 -19.87
CA GLU A 97 -24.60 -21.49 -18.82
C GLU A 97 -23.95 -22.75 -18.23
N ALA A 98 -22.62 -22.74 -18.11
CA ALA A 98 -21.83 -23.94 -17.91
C ALA A 98 -22.19 -24.75 -16.66
N TYR A 99 -22.65 -24.08 -15.58
CA TYR A 99 -23.12 -24.77 -14.38
C TYR A 99 -24.39 -25.59 -14.62
N TYR A 100 -25.29 -25.14 -15.52
CA TYR A 100 -26.51 -25.87 -15.82
C TYR A 100 -26.27 -27.16 -16.61
N SER A 101 -25.05 -27.37 -17.14
CA SER A 101 -24.63 -28.64 -17.72
C SER A 101 -24.41 -29.74 -16.67
N VAL A 102 -24.33 -29.41 -15.38
CA VAL A 102 -24.05 -30.35 -14.30
C VAL A 102 -25.32 -30.61 -13.48
N LYS A 103 -25.88 -31.83 -13.59
CA LYS A 103 -27.09 -32.20 -12.85
C LYS A 103 -26.84 -32.33 -11.34
N ILE A 104 -27.81 -31.90 -10.55
CA ILE A 104 -27.88 -32.14 -9.10
C ILE A 104 -28.49 -33.52 -8.87
N HIS A 105 -27.89 -34.28 -7.95
CA HIS A 105 -28.44 -35.56 -7.51
C HIS A 105 -29.88 -35.40 -6.99
N SER A 106 -30.80 -36.30 -7.36
CA SER A 106 -32.24 -36.17 -7.08
C SER A 106 -32.55 -35.88 -5.60
N ASN A 107 -31.86 -36.55 -4.67
CA ASN A 107 -32.07 -36.36 -3.22
C ASN A 107 -31.58 -35.00 -2.68
N SER A 108 -30.76 -34.28 -3.45
CA SER A 108 -30.17 -32.99 -3.06
C SER A 108 -30.95 -31.79 -3.62
N LYS A 109 -31.81 -31.98 -4.64
CA LYS A 109 -32.63 -30.91 -5.25
C LYS A 109 -33.50 -30.20 -4.22
N LYS A 110 -33.99 -30.94 -3.21
CA LYS A 110 -34.83 -30.41 -2.13
C LYS A 110 -34.17 -29.31 -1.29
N TYR A 111 -32.86 -29.13 -1.40
CA TYR A 111 -32.13 -28.08 -0.69
C TYR A 111 -31.91 -26.80 -1.52
N LEU A 112 -32.26 -26.82 -2.80
CA LEU A 112 -32.06 -25.72 -3.74
C LEU A 112 -33.42 -25.25 -4.30
N ARG A 113 -34.30 -24.86 -3.37
CA ARG A 113 -35.67 -24.44 -3.66
C ARG A 113 -35.93 -22.98 -3.33
N PHE A 114 -36.86 -22.37 -4.04
CA PHE A 114 -37.32 -21.00 -3.81
C PHE A 114 -38.79 -20.84 -4.20
N TYR A 115 -39.46 -19.89 -3.55
CA TYR A 115 -40.80 -19.47 -3.93
C TYR A 115 -40.76 -18.26 -4.85
N PHE A 116 -41.70 -18.21 -5.78
CA PHE A 116 -42.07 -17.01 -6.51
C PHE A 116 -43.55 -17.05 -6.86
N GLN A 117 -44.31 -16.04 -6.42
CA GLN A 117 -45.76 -15.94 -6.63
C GLN A 117 -46.51 -17.20 -6.17
N ASN A 118 -46.24 -17.63 -4.94
CA ASN A 118 -46.79 -18.85 -4.33
C ASN A 118 -46.48 -20.17 -5.07
N GLN A 119 -45.65 -20.16 -6.12
CA GLN A 119 -45.17 -21.38 -6.78
C GLN A 119 -43.78 -21.75 -6.26
N LEU A 120 -43.62 -23.02 -5.86
CA LEU A 120 -42.34 -23.58 -5.46
C LEU A 120 -41.59 -24.12 -6.68
N TYR A 121 -40.31 -23.75 -6.78
CA TYR A 121 -39.39 -24.21 -7.80
C TYR A 121 -38.17 -24.88 -7.16
N GLU A 122 -37.57 -25.84 -7.86
CA GLU A 122 -36.30 -26.46 -7.49
C GLU A 122 -35.30 -26.45 -8.65
N TYR A 123 -34.01 -26.31 -8.34
CA TYR A 123 -32.95 -26.46 -9.32
C TYR A 123 -32.64 -27.93 -9.61
N ASN A 124 -32.61 -28.26 -10.89
CA ASN A 124 -32.19 -29.56 -11.41
C ASN A 124 -30.68 -29.65 -11.67
N CYS A 125 -30.05 -28.51 -11.89
CA CYS A 125 -28.64 -28.39 -12.23
C CYS A 125 -27.92 -27.43 -11.30
N LEU A 126 -26.60 -27.53 -11.24
CA LEU A 126 -25.75 -26.70 -10.40
C LEU A 126 -26.05 -25.21 -10.67
N CYS A 127 -26.26 -24.44 -9.60
CA CYS A 127 -26.66 -23.04 -9.71
C CYS A 127 -25.64 -22.09 -9.05
N PHE A 128 -25.67 -20.84 -9.48
CA PHE A 128 -24.81 -19.81 -8.89
C PHE A 128 -25.12 -19.62 -7.41
N GLY A 129 -24.07 -19.49 -6.60
CA GLY A 129 -24.17 -19.22 -5.16
C GLY A 129 -23.96 -20.44 -4.28
N VAL A 130 -24.05 -21.68 -4.80
CA VAL A 130 -23.72 -22.89 -4.02
C VAL A 130 -22.20 -22.93 -3.80
N SER A 131 -21.75 -23.01 -2.54
CA SER A 131 -20.32 -22.94 -2.19
C SER A 131 -19.47 -24.06 -2.83
N VAL A 132 -20.08 -25.23 -3.08
CA VAL A 132 -19.41 -26.40 -3.67
C VAL A 132 -19.29 -26.31 -5.19
N ALA A 133 -20.08 -25.44 -5.85
CA ALA A 133 -20.15 -25.38 -7.31
C ALA A 133 -18.79 -25.12 -7.99
N PRO A 134 -17.97 -24.15 -7.55
CA PRO A 134 -16.64 -23.92 -8.10
C PRO A 134 -15.72 -25.14 -8.02
N PHE A 135 -15.77 -25.90 -6.92
CA PHE A 135 -14.95 -27.09 -6.73
C PHE A 135 -15.35 -28.20 -7.71
N VAL A 136 -16.64 -28.51 -7.78
CA VAL A 136 -17.20 -29.53 -8.68
C VAL A 136 -16.86 -29.20 -10.13
N PHE A 137 -17.12 -27.95 -10.54
CA PHE A 137 -16.91 -27.54 -11.91
C PHE A 137 -15.42 -27.58 -12.30
N THR A 138 -14.53 -27.15 -11.39
CA THR A 138 -13.08 -27.27 -11.60
C THR A 138 -12.66 -28.73 -11.76
N LYS A 139 -13.22 -29.66 -10.97
CA LYS A 139 -12.92 -31.09 -11.08
C LYS A 139 -13.39 -31.69 -12.40
N ILE A 140 -14.53 -31.25 -12.92
CA ILE A 140 -15.06 -31.66 -14.23
C ILE A 140 -14.16 -31.17 -15.37
N LEU A 141 -13.66 -29.93 -15.29
CA LEU A 141 -12.80 -29.38 -16.35
C LEU A 141 -11.36 -29.87 -16.30
N LYS A 142 -10.88 -30.41 -15.17
CA LYS A 142 -9.48 -30.86 -15.02
C LYS A 142 -9.03 -31.87 -16.09
N PRO A 143 -9.77 -32.96 -16.39
CA PRO A 143 -9.41 -33.89 -17.46
C PRO A 143 -9.37 -33.22 -18.85
N VAL A 144 -10.29 -32.29 -19.11
CA VAL A 144 -10.34 -31.52 -20.37
C VAL A 144 -9.05 -30.70 -20.54
N VAL A 145 -8.71 -29.94 -19.49
CA VAL A 145 -7.50 -29.11 -19.46
C VAL A 145 -6.24 -29.98 -19.55
N ALA A 146 -6.20 -31.12 -18.85
CA ALA A 146 -5.09 -32.07 -18.93
C ALA A 146 -4.89 -32.59 -20.36
N LYS A 147 -5.97 -32.94 -21.07
CA LYS A 147 -5.90 -33.40 -22.46
C LYS A 147 -5.39 -32.29 -23.39
N LEU A 148 -5.85 -31.05 -23.24
CA LEU A 148 -5.36 -29.92 -24.04
C LEU A 148 -3.88 -29.65 -23.78
N ARG A 149 -3.47 -29.61 -22.51
CA ARG A 149 -2.07 -29.39 -22.12
C ARG A 149 -1.14 -30.52 -22.57
N SER A 150 -1.61 -31.77 -22.58
CA SER A 150 -0.83 -32.90 -23.10
C SER A 150 -0.49 -32.77 -24.59
N LYS A 151 -1.21 -31.93 -25.34
CA LYS A 151 -0.94 -31.59 -26.74
C LYS A 151 -0.07 -30.34 -26.90
N GLY A 152 0.45 -29.76 -25.81
CA GLY A 152 1.18 -28.50 -25.84
C GLY A 152 0.32 -27.24 -25.96
N LEU A 153 -1.01 -27.35 -25.86
CA LEU A 153 -1.91 -26.21 -25.96
C LEU A 153 -1.96 -25.44 -24.64
N LEU A 154 -1.46 -24.20 -24.65
CA LEU A 154 -1.42 -23.33 -23.49
C LEU A 154 -2.79 -22.67 -23.26
N SER A 155 -3.29 -22.79 -22.02
CA SER A 155 -4.52 -22.16 -21.60
C SER A 155 -4.56 -21.93 -20.09
N VAL A 156 -5.30 -20.90 -19.68
CA VAL A 156 -5.71 -20.64 -18.31
C VAL A 156 -7.22 -20.76 -18.23
N VAL A 157 -7.69 -21.52 -17.24
CA VAL A 157 -9.11 -21.81 -17.06
C VAL A 157 -9.58 -21.37 -15.68
N TYR A 158 -10.44 -20.37 -15.67
CA TYR A 158 -11.10 -19.88 -14.46
C TYR A 158 -12.60 -20.19 -14.56
N LEU A 159 -13.01 -21.33 -13.99
CA LEU A 159 -14.40 -21.79 -14.07
C LEU A 159 -14.88 -21.87 -15.53
N ASP A 160 -15.85 -21.05 -15.93
CA ASP A 160 -16.43 -20.96 -17.26
C ASP A 160 -15.64 -20.06 -18.24
N ASP A 161 -14.68 -19.28 -17.74
CA ASP A 161 -13.85 -18.36 -18.52
C ASP A 161 -12.52 -19.03 -18.91
N PHE A 162 -12.26 -19.15 -20.22
CA PHE A 162 -11.02 -19.66 -20.78
C PHE A 162 -10.24 -18.54 -21.47
N ILE A 163 -8.92 -18.57 -21.35
CA ILE A 163 -8.00 -17.81 -22.21
C ILE A 163 -6.91 -18.76 -22.72
N VAL A 164 -6.70 -18.75 -24.03
CA VAL A 164 -5.68 -19.54 -24.73
C VAL A 164 -4.55 -18.64 -25.22
N PHE A 165 -3.37 -19.22 -25.41
CA PHE A 165 -2.14 -18.50 -25.79
C PHE A 165 -1.43 -19.24 -26.92
N ALA A 166 -0.73 -18.50 -27.79
CA ALA A 166 0.31 -19.02 -28.66
C ALA A 166 1.23 -17.90 -29.17
N ASP A 167 2.40 -18.25 -29.71
CA ASP A 167 3.37 -17.27 -30.21
C ASP A 167 2.99 -16.64 -31.56
N SER A 168 2.05 -17.24 -32.30
CA SER A 168 1.54 -16.70 -33.56
C SER A 168 0.02 -16.72 -33.62
N TYR A 169 -0.55 -15.87 -34.49
CA TYR A 169 -1.98 -15.79 -34.71
C TYR A 169 -2.57 -17.16 -35.13
N THR A 170 -1.90 -17.84 -36.07
CA THR A 170 -2.35 -19.13 -36.61
C THR A 170 -2.35 -20.23 -35.57
N LEU A 171 -1.29 -20.33 -34.76
CA LEU A 171 -1.23 -21.30 -33.67
C LEU A 171 -2.26 -21.01 -32.57
N CYS A 172 -2.51 -19.72 -32.28
CA CYS A 172 -3.52 -19.34 -31.29
C CYS A 172 -4.93 -19.68 -31.79
N MET A 173 -5.19 -19.50 -33.08
CA MET A 173 -6.45 -19.90 -33.70
C MET A 173 -6.64 -21.41 -33.67
N GLU A 174 -5.59 -22.18 -33.97
CA GLU A 174 -5.63 -23.64 -33.90
C GLU A 174 -5.87 -24.13 -32.46
N ASN A 175 -5.21 -23.52 -31.47
CA ASN A 175 -5.45 -23.79 -30.05
C ASN A 175 -6.91 -23.51 -29.67
N LEU A 176 -7.45 -22.36 -30.07
CA LEU A 176 -8.86 -22.01 -29.85
C LEU A 176 -9.79 -23.03 -30.48
N LYS A 177 -9.56 -23.40 -31.74
CA LYS A 177 -10.38 -24.38 -32.48
C LYS A 177 -10.34 -25.76 -31.83
N GLN A 178 -9.17 -26.27 -31.45
CA GLN A 178 -9.06 -27.56 -30.76
C GLN A 178 -9.72 -27.55 -29.38
N THR A 179 -9.60 -26.44 -28.65
CA THR A 179 -10.25 -26.25 -27.35
C THR A 179 -11.77 -26.25 -27.50
N THR A 180 -12.31 -25.44 -28.42
CA THR A 180 -13.74 -25.40 -28.75
C THR A 180 -14.25 -26.79 -29.16
N ASN A 181 -13.57 -27.45 -30.11
CA ASN A 181 -13.97 -28.76 -30.59
C ASN A 181 -14.04 -29.82 -29.48
N LEU A 182 -13.08 -29.82 -28.57
CA LEU A 182 -13.09 -30.75 -27.43
C LEU A 182 -14.25 -30.45 -26.48
N LEU A 183 -14.46 -29.18 -26.13
CA LEU A 183 -15.56 -28.77 -25.25
C LEU A 183 -16.93 -29.13 -25.85
N THR A 184 -17.14 -28.84 -27.14
CA THR A 184 -18.39 -29.17 -27.83
C THR A 184 -18.62 -30.67 -27.92
N LYS A 185 -17.59 -31.47 -28.21
CA LYS A 185 -17.69 -32.95 -28.20
C LYS A 185 -18.06 -33.52 -26.82
N LEU A 186 -17.69 -32.83 -25.76
CA LEU A 186 -18.03 -33.20 -24.38
C LEU A 186 -19.40 -32.65 -23.92
N GLY A 187 -20.14 -31.98 -24.81
CA GLY A 187 -21.48 -31.47 -24.53
C GLY A 187 -21.53 -30.06 -23.92
N PHE A 188 -20.40 -29.36 -23.83
CA PHE A 188 -20.40 -27.95 -23.44
C PHE A 188 -20.80 -27.04 -24.61
N VAL A 189 -21.55 -25.99 -24.31
CA VAL A 189 -21.97 -24.99 -25.28
C VAL A 189 -21.07 -23.76 -25.19
N VAL A 190 -20.39 -23.43 -26.27
CA VAL A 190 -19.53 -22.25 -26.36
C VAL A 190 -20.37 -21.03 -26.76
N ASN A 191 -20.05 -19.89 -26.16
CA ASN A 191 -20.68 -18.62 -26.47
C ASN A 191 -19.84 -17.84 -27.47
N ASP A 192 -20.10 -18.05 -28.77
CA ASP A 192 -19.32 -17.43 -29.85
C ASP A 192 -19.33 -15.90 -29.80
N LYS A 193 -20.44 -15.28 -29.37
CA LYS A 193 -20.58 -13.81 -29.30
C LYS A 193 -19.66 -13.16 -28.27
N LYS A 194 -19.26 -13.90 -27.23
CA LYS A 194 -18.35 -13.41 -26.18
C LYS A 194 -16.93 -13.94 -26.33
N SER A 195 -16.74 -14.95 -27.17
CA SER A 195 -15.43 -15.47 -27.50
C SER A 195 -14.70 -14.46 -28.39
N THR A 196 -13.38 -14.38 -28.27
CA THR A 196 -12.57 -13.40 -29.01
C THR A 196 -11.66 -14.09 -30.02
N SER A 197 -11.41 -13.44 -31.14
CA SER A 197 -10.37 -13.86 -32.07
C SER A 197 -8.98 -13.59 -31.49
N PRO A 198 -7.95 -14.33 -31.92
CA PRO A 198 -6.58 -14.12 -31.47
C PRO A 198 -6.12 -12.67 -31.64
N SER A 199 -5.63 -12.08 -30.56
CA SER A 199 -5.15 -10.71 -30.48
C SER A 199 -4.02 -10.60 -29.46
N LYS A 200 -3.12 -9.63 -29.65
CA LYS A 200 -2.10 -9.30 -28.65
C LYS A 200 -2.63 -8.48 -27.47
N ILE A 201 -3.86 -8.01 -27.57
CA ILE A 201 -4.59 -7.35 -26.48
C ILE A 201 -5.87 -8.15 -26.22
N CYS A 202 -6.01 -8.64 -24.99
CA CYS A 202 -7.14 -9.49 -24.61
C CYS A 202 -7.70 -9.10 -23.24
N THR A 203 -9.03 -9.15 -23.09
CA THR A 203 -9.69 -8.86 -21.82
C THR A 203 -10.11 -10.16 -21.15
N PHE A 204 -9.62 -10.41 -19.93
CA PHE A 204 -9.92 -11.62 -19.17
C PHE A 204 -10.04 -11.32 -17.67
N LEU A 205 -11.05 -11.89 -17.01
CA LEU A 205 -11.38 -11.67 -15.59
C LEU A 205 -11.44 -10.19 -15.19
N GLY A 206 -11.92 -9.34 -16.11
CA GLY A 206 -12.09 -7.90 -15.91
C GLY A 206 -10.81 -7.08 -15.98
N PHE A 207 -9.77 -7.56 -16.66
CA PHE A 207 -8.53 -6.82 -16.93
C PHE A 207 -8.12 -6.96 -18.40
N CYS A 208 -7.46 -5.94 -18.93
CA CYS A 208 -6.86 -5.99 -20.26
C CYS A 208 -5.38 -6.35 -20.13
N PHE A 209 -4.97 -7.40 -20.84
CA PHE A 209 -3.58 -7.83 -20.98
C PHE A 209 -3.08 -7.40 -22.35
N ASN A 210 -1.90 -6.81 -22.40
CA ASN A 210 -1.22 -6.43 -23.63
C ASN A 210 0.16 -7.11 -23.66
N SER A 211 0.33 -8.08 -24.56
CA SER A 211 1.58 -8.84 -24.71
C SER A 211 2.68 -8.05 -25.42
N GLU A 212 2.37 -7.08 -26.27
CA GLU A 212 3.38 -6.25 -26.96
C GLU A 212 4.16 -5.38 -25.97
N LYS A 213 3.40 -4.66 -25.13
CA LYS A 213 3.94 -3.76 -24.12
C LYS A 213 4.23 -4.47 -22.79
N MET A 214 3.73 -5.69 -22.61
CA MET A 214 3.76 -6.43 -21.35
C MET A 214 3.11 -5.64 -20.22
N LEU A 215 1.88 -5.18 -20.47
CA LEU A 215 1.12 -4.33 -19.55
C LEU A 215 -0.20 -4.99 -19.15
N LEU A 216 -0.62 -4.69 -17.93
CA LEU A 216 -1.95 -4.96 -17.42
C LEU A 216 -2.62 -3.63 -17.05
N TYR A 217 -3.81 -3.39 -17.59
CA TYR A 217 -4.61 -2.21 -17.30
C TYR A 217 -6.09 -2.56 -17.21
N LEU A 218 -6.94 -1.58 -16.88
CA LEU A 218 -8.37 -1.81 -16.72
C LEU A 218 -9.11 -1.55 -18.04
N PRO A 219 -10.23 -2.24 -18.28
CA PRO A 219 -11.16 -1.84 -19.33
C PRO A 219 -11.73 -0.43 -19.08
N LYS A 220 -12.02 0.32 -20.15
CA LYS A 220 -12.60 1.68 -20.09
C LYS A 220 -13.84 1.77 -19.17
N SER A 221 -14.70 0.75 -19.19
CA SER A 221 -15.90 0.69 -18.34
C SER A 221 -15.58 0.64 -16.85
N LYS A 222 -14.52 -0.07 -16.44
CA LYS A 222 -14.05 -0.08 -15.05
C LYS A 222 -13.43 1.27 -14.67
N HIS A 223 -12.65 1.89 -15.55
CA HIS A 223 -12.10 3.23 -15.31
C HIS A 223 -13.22 4.26 -15.03
N LEU A 224 -14.22 4.34 -15.90
CA LEU A 224 -15.34 5.28 -15.74
C LEU A 224 -16.13 5.02 -14.45
N LYS A 225 -16.33 3.74 -14.10
CA LYS A 225 -16.99 3.39 -12.84
C LYS A 225 -16.17 3.76 -11.61
N THR A 226 -14.84 3.65 -11.67
CA THR A 226 -13.94 4.13 -10.60
C THR A 226 -14.11 5.62 -10.40
N ILE A 227 -14.05 6.40 -11.48
CA ILE A 227 -14.23 7.86 -11.45
C ILE A 227 -15.59 8.21 -10.84
N SER A 228 -16.66 7.63 -11.37
CA SER A 228 -18.03 7.87 -10.90
C SER A 228 -18.20 7.58 -9.39
N LEU A 229 -17.67 6.45 -8.90
CA LEU A 229 -17.78 6.08 -7.49
C LEU A 229 -16.94 6.98 -6.59
N CYS A 230 -15.70 7.32 -6.98
CA CYS A 230 -14.83 8.19 -6.20
C CYS A 230 -15.39 9.61 -6.13
N SER A 231 -15.77 10.21 -7.28
CA SER A 231 -16.38 11.54 -7.33
C SER A 231 -17.67 11.61 -6.51
N ARG A 232 -18.53 10.60 -6.59
CA ARG A 232 -19.74 10.52 -5.76
C ARG A 232 -19.42 10.45 -4.26
N LEU A 233 -18.41 9.68 -3.86
CA LEU A 233 -18.06 9.58 -2.44
C LEU A 233 -17.40 10.87 -1.92
N ILE A 234 -16.63 11.58 -2.76
CA ILE A 234 -16.01 12.88 -2.43
C ILE A 234 -17.07 13.97 -2.24
N SER A 235 -18.11 14.01 -3.09
CA SER A 235 -19.16 15.03 -3.01
C SER A 235 -20.05 14.89 -1.77
N LEU A 236 -20.14 13.69 -1.19
CA LEU A 236 -20.89 13.44 0.02
C LEU A 236 -20.16 13.96 1.27
N SER A 237 -20.94 14.48 2.23
CA SER A 237 -20.45 14.72 3.60
C SER A 237 -20.57 13.48 4.48
N ARG A 238 -21.59 12.64 4.22
CA ARG A 238 -21.91 11.44 4.98
C ARG A 238 -22.33 10.31 4.04
N CYS A 239 -22.07 9.07 4.43
CA CYS A 239 -22.53 7.88 3.70
C CYS A 239 -22.81 6.70 4.63
N SER A 240 -23.55 5.69 4.14
CA SER A 240 -23.69 4.43 4.88
C SER A 240 -22.42 3.60 4.83
N ILE A 241 -22.17 2.81 5.87
CA ILE A 241 -21.05 1.83 5.88
C ILE A 241 -21.19 0.85 4.72
N HIS A 242 -22.44 0.48 4.35
CA HIS A 242 -22.72 -0.33 3.17
C HIS A 242 -22.18 0.30 1.89
N PHE A 243 -22.48 1.58 1.65
CA PHE A 243 -22.01 2.25 0.45
C PHE A 243 -20.47 2.36 0.43
N LEU A 244 -19.85 2.72 1.56
CA LEU A 244 -18.39 2.73 1.66
C LEU A 244 -17.79 1.33 1.38
N ALA A 245 -18.40 0.27 1.89
CA ALA A 245 -17.95 -1.10 1.65
C ALA A 245 -18.06 -1.50 0.17
N GLN A 246 -19.11 -1.05 -0.54
CA GLN A 246 -19.25 -1.26 -1.98
C GLN A 246 -18.13 -0.56 -2.76
N VAL A 247 -17.84 0.71 -2.43
CA VAL A 247 -16.76 1.48 -3.07
C VAL A 247 -15.41 0.80 -2.82
N ILE A 248 -15.10 0.44 -1.57
CA ILE A 248 -13.86 -0.28 -1.22
C ILE A 248 -13.77 -1.60 -1.99
N GLY A 249 -14.83 -2.41 -1.99
CA GLY A 249 -14.84 -3.69 -2.70
C GLY A 249 -14.58 -3.52 -4.20
N PHE A 250 -15.13 -2.46 -4.80
CA PHE A 250 -14.86 -2.14 -6.19
C PHE A 250 -13.40 -1.69 -6.42
N LEU A 251 -12.86 -0.79 -5.59
CA LEU A 251 -11.46 -0.35 -5.69
C LEU A 251 -10.45 -1.48 -5.46
N VAL A 252 -10.74 -2.40 -4.54
CA VAL A 252 -9.96 -3.65 -4.35
C VAL A 252 -9.90 -4.47 -5.66
N SER A 253 -11.00 -4.51 -6.42
CA SER A 253 -11.04 -5.18 -7.73
C SER A 253 -10.24 -4.45 -8.83
N VAL A 254 -9.84 -3.21 -8.57
CA VAL A 254 -9.10 -2.33 -9.49
C VAL A 254 -7.59 -2.34 -9.20
N CYS A 255 -7.19 -2.32 -7.92
CA CYS A 255 -5.78 -2.31 -7.48
C CYS A 255 -4.81 -3.28 -8.18
N PRO A 256 -5.20 -4.52 -8.53
CA PRO A 256 -4.44 -5.37 -9.43
C PRO A 256 -3.73 -4.73 -10.64
N ALA A 257 -4.34 -3.69 -11.23
CA ALA A 257 -3.84 -2.96 -12.39
C ALA A 257 -3.53 -1.48 -12.09
N THR A 258 -3.54 -1.08 -10.81
CA THR A 258 -3.25 0.28 -10.36
C THR A 258 -2.04 0.26 -9.44
N GLN A 259 -0.91 0.70 -9.98
CA GLN A 259 0.32 0.90 -9.19
C GLN A 259 0.02 1.83 -8.01
N TYR A 260 0.54 1.48 -6.84
CA TYR A 260 0.28 2.16 -5.55
C TYR A 260 -1.18 2.18 -5.06
N GLY A 261 -2.17 1.68 -5.82
CA GLY A 261 -3.58 1.78 -5.43
C GLY A 261 -3.93 1.16 -4.07
N TRP A 262 -3.20 0.12 -3.63
CA TRP A 262 -3.41 -0.47 -2.31
C TRP A 262 -3.10 0.49 -1.15
N LEU A 263 -2.14 1.40 -1.32
CA LEU A 263 -1.78 2.43 -0.35
C LEU A 263 -2.97 3.32 0.00
N TYR A 264 -3.65 3.80 -1.05
CA TYR A 264 -4.79 4.70 -0.98
C TYR A 264 -6.13 4.00 -0.72
N LEU A 265 -6.08 2.71 -0.33
CA LEU A 265 -7.23 2.00 0.25
C LEU A 265 -7.17 1.84 1.75
N LYS A 266 -5.98 1.84 2.36
CA LYS A 266 -5.82 1.45 3.78
C LYS A 266 -6.61 2.32 4.74
N GLN A 267 -6.68 3.63 4.49
CA GLN A 267 -7.47 4.53 5.33
C GLN A 267 -8.97 4.29 5.16
N LEU A 268 -9.46 4.06 3.93
CA LEU A 268 -10.86 3.71 3.66
C LEU A 268 -11.24 2.39 4.35
N GLU A 269 -10.40 1.35 4.22
CA GLU A 269 -10.59 0.06 4.88
C GLU A 269 -10.64 0.21 6.41
N ARG A 270 -9.69 0.96 6.99
CA ARG A 270 -9.66 1.23 8.43
C ARG A 270 -10.89 1.99 8.90
N ALA A 271 -11.29 3.05 8.20
CA ALA A 271 -12.48 3.84 8.52
C ALA A 271 -13.74 2.97 8.54
N LYS A 272 -13.91 2.10 7.52
CA LYS A 272 -15.00 1.12 7.46
C LYS A 272 -14.95 0.16 8.65
N CYS A 273 -13.79 -0.42 8.97
CA CYS A 273 -13.65 -1.38 10.07
C CYS A 273 -13.97 -0.76 11.44
N LEU A 274 -13.45 0.45 11.72
CA LEU A 274 -13.73 1.17 12.96
C LEU A 274 -15.21 1.55 13.08
N ALA A 275 -15.81 2.01 11.98
CA ALA A 275 -17.23 2.34 11.94
C ALA A 275 -18.10 1.11 12.21
N LEU A 276 -17.78 -0.02 11.58
CA LEU A 276 -18.54 -1.26 11.74
C LEU A 276 -18.43 -1.82 13.16
N HIS A 277 -17.25 -1.71 13.78
CA HIS A 277 -17.07 -2.09 15.18
C HIS A 277 -17.90 -1.21 16.11
N LYS A 278 -17.88 0.12 15.90
CA LYS A 278 -18.68 1.07 16.70
C LYS A 278 -20.19 0.90 16.49
N SER A 279 -20.63 0.42 15.33
CA SER A 279 -22.05 0.23 15.01
C SER A 279 -22.61 -1.15 15.39
N GLY A 280 -21.87 -1.97 16.14
CA GLY A 280 -22.28 -3.33 16.47
C GLY A 280 -22.47 -4.23 15.23
N GLY A 281 -21.73 -3.97 14.14
CA GLY A 281 -21.85 -4.73 12.90
C GLY A 281 -22.92 -4.25 11.92
N SER A 282 -23.63 -3.15 12.22
CA SER A 282 -24.65 -2.62 11.31
C SER A 282 -24.03 -1.90 10.11
N TYR A 283 -24.27 -2.41 8.90
CA TYR A 283 -23.89 -1.77 7.64
C TYR A 283 -24.80 -0.59 7.24
N LYS A 284 -25.96 -0.43 7.89
CA LYS A 284 -26.90 0.66 7.60
C LYS A 284 -26.49 1.98 8.26
N THR A 285 -25.62 1.94 9.26
CA THR A 285 -25.16 3.13 9.99
C THR A 285 -24.49 4.14 9.06
N ILE A 286 -24.78 5.42 9.30
CA ILE A 286 -24.26 6.56 8.54
C ILE A 286 -23.00 7.10 9.23
N ILE A 287 -21.94 7.32 8.46
CA ILE A 287 -20.66 7.86 8.90
C ILE A 287 -20.32 9.16 8.17
N SER A 288 -19.51 10.00 8.81
CA SER A 288 -18.93 11.19 8.18
C SER A 288 -17.72 10.83 7.32
N ILE A 289 -17.58 11.47 6.17
CA ILE A 289 -16.46 11.28 5.25
C ILE A 289 -15.38 12.31 5.60
N GLN A 290 -14.35 11.85 6.32
CA GLN A 290 -13.24 12.69 6.77
C GLN A 290 -12.37 13.19 5.60
N ARG A 291 -11.70 14.33 5.80
CA ARG A 291 -10.86 14.99 4.77
C ARG A 291 -9.76 14.07 4.23
N ASN A 292 -9.10 13.30 5.10
CA ASN A 292 -8.08 12.33 4.69
C ASN A 292 -8.61 11.25 3.75
N LEU A 293 -9.87 10.80 3.92
CA LEU A 293 -10.50 9.85 3.00
C LEU A 293 -10.76 10.50 1.64
N LYS A 294 -11.15 11.77 1.62
CA LYS A 294 -11.33 12.53 0.38
C LYS A 294 -10.01 12.73 -0.36
N LEU A 295 -8.90 12.94 0.35
CA LEU A 295 -7.56 13.01 -0.26
C LEU A 295 -7.16 11.67 -0.91
N ASP A 296 -7.42 10.54 -0.26
CA ASP A 296 -7.17 9.22 -0.87
C ASP A 296 -8.03 8.99 -2.12
N LEU A 297 -9.31 9.39 -2.08
CA LEU A 297 -10.19 9.30 -3.24
C LEU A 297 -9.79 10.26 -4.36
N GLN A 298 -9.25 11.44 -4.03
CA GLN A 298 -8.74 12.38 -5.02
C GLN A 298 -7.52 11.79 -5.73
N TRP A 299 -6.61 11.15 -4.99
CA TRP A 299 -5.50 10.42 -5.59
C TRP A 299 -5.99 9.39 -6.63
N TRP A 300 -7.08 8.68 -6.35
CA TRP A 300 -7.68 7.76 -7.32
C TRP A 300 -8.13 8.48 -8.60
N LEU A 301 -8.77 9.65 -8.49
CA LEU A 301 -9.20 10.43 -9.66
C LEU A 301 -8.01 10.91 -10.49
N ASP A 302 -6.94 11.37 -9.84
CA ASP A 302 -5.77 11.93 -10.51
C ASP A 302 -4.94 10.84 -11.23
N ASN A 303 -4.94 9.60 -10.70
CA ASN A 303 -4.05 8.54 -11.17
C ASN A 303 -4.74 7.44 -12.00
N ILE A 304 -6.06 7.27 -11.89
CA ILE A 304 -6.75 6.13 -12.53
C ILE A 304 -6.65 6.16 -14.05
N CYS A 305 -6.53 7.32 -14.69
CA CYS A 305 -6.41 7.46 -16.14
C CYS A 305 -5.10 6.87 -16.69
N TYR A 306 -4.02 6.92 -15.90
CA TYR A 306 -2.69 6.43 -16.27
C TYR A 306 -2.35 5.09 -15.62
N SER A 307 -3.31 4.52 -14.89
CA SER A 307 -3.18 3.30 -14.12
C SER A 307 -2.86 2.10 -15.02
N GLN A 308 -1.62 1.65 -14.95
CA GLN A 308 -1.15 0.43 -15.58
C GLN A 308 -0.18 -0.28 -14.65
N LYS A 309 -0.04 -1.61 -14.84
CA LYS A 309 0.95 -2.43 -14.17
C LYS A 309 1.86 -3.07 -15.20
N ASP A 310 3.16 -2.88 -15.03
CA ASP A 310 4.18 -3.62 -15.78
C ASP A 310 4.14 -5.09 -15.39
N LEU A 311 4.08 -5.97 -16.39
CA LEU A 311 4.12 -7.42 -16.23
C LEU A 311 5.53 -7.98 -16.41
N LYS A 312 6.47 -7.20 -16.93
CA LYS A 312 7.87 -7.61 -16.98
C LYS A 312 8.43 -7.66 -15.56
N MET A 313 9.10 -8.77 -15.26
CA MET A 313 9.89 -8.85 -14.04
C MET A 313 11.14 -7.99 -14.25
N LYS A 314 11.18 -6.80 -13.65
CA LYS A 314 12.39 -5.98 -13.64
C LYS A 314 13.32 -6.49 -12.55
N PRO A 315 14.64 -6.57 -12.81
CA PRO A 315 15.61 -6.91 -11.78
C PRO A 315 15.58 -5.87 -10.66
N TYR A 316 15.94 -6.30 -9.45
CA TYR A 316 16.19 -5.36 -8.35
C TYR A 316 17.56 -4.73 -8.58
N MET A 317 17.58 -3.41 -8.78
CA MET A 317 18.81 -2.67 -9.04
C MET A 317 19.61 -2.46 -7.74
N LEU A 318 18.92 -2.44 -6.60
CA LEU A 318 19.54 -2.37 -5.28
C LEU A 318 18.97 -3.46 -4.37
N THR A 319 19.82 -3.96 -3.48
CA THR A 319 19.42 -4.79 -2.34
C THR A 319 19.91 -4.15 -1.06
N ILE A 320 18.99 -3.67 -0.24
CA ILE A 320 19.27 -3.01 1.03
C ILE A 320 18.93 -3.98 2.15
N TYR A 321 19.90 -4.25 3.02
CA TYR A 321 19.73 -4.98 4.26
C TYR A 321 19.53 -3.98 5.38
N SER A 322 18.52 -4.16 6.22
CA SER A 322 18.28 -3.27 7.36
C SER A 322 18.05 -4.08 8.62
N ASP A 323 18.39 -3.48 9.74
CA ASP A 323 18.21 -4.06 11.06
C ASP A 323 17.98 -2.96 12.10
N SER A 324 17.22 -3.27 13.14
CA SER A 324 17.04 -2.39 14.28
C SER A 324 17.38 -3.07 15.59
N SER A 325 18.11 -2.34 16.43
CA SER A 325 18.20 -2.64 17.86
C SER A 325 17.27 -1.72 18.66
N LEU A 326 17.21 -1.92 19.99
CA LEU A 326 16.55 -0.96 20.89
C LEU A 326 17.32 0.37 21.03
N LYS A 327 18.58 0.44 20.58
CA LYS A 327 19.44 1.62 20.73
C LYS A 327 19.63 2.41 19.43
N GLY A 328 19.61 1.72 18.29
CA GLY A 328 19.86 2.33 16.99
C GLY A 328 19.45 1.44 15.83
N TRP A 329 19.80 1.89 14.63
CA TRP A 329 19.52 1.22 13.36
C TRP A 329 20.75 1.13 12.50
N GLY A 330 20.75 0.13 11.63
CA GLY A 330 21.80 -0.12 10.65
C GLY A 330 21.20 -0.48 9.31
N SER A 331 21.86 -0.08 8.23
CA SER A 331 21.53 -0.53 6.89
C SER A 331 22.78 -0.69 6.02
N VAL A 332 22.73 -1.66 5.12
CA VAL A 332 23.86 -2.07 4.28
C VAL A 332 23.38 -2.26 2.84
N CYS A 333 24.15 -1.76 1.88
CA CYS A 333 23.93 -1.96 0.45
C CYS A 333 25.28 -2.16 -0.25
N GLY A 334 25.53 -3.36 -0.77
CA GLY A 334 26.82 -3.69 -1.37
C GLY A 334 27.95 -3.61 -0.33
N LYS A 335 28.89 -2.66 -0.50
CA LYS A 335 29.99 -2.42 0.45
C LYS A 335 29.74 -1.22 1.37
N GLU A 336 28.66 -0.47 1.13
CA GLU A 336 28.36 0.74 1.87
C GLU A 336 27.46 0.42 3.06
N THR A 337 27.75 1.05 4.20
CA THR A 337 26.98 0.92 5.43
C THR A 337 26.58 2.29 5.96
N ILE A 338 25.44 2.32 6.65
CA ILE A 338 24.95 3.49 7.36
C ILE A 338 24.33 3.05 8.68
N ALA A 339 24.54 3.84 9.72
CA ALA A 339 24.04 3.56 11.05
C ALA A 339 23.69 4.86 11.79
N GLY A 340 22.76 4.78 12.73
CA GLY A 340 22.42 5.90 13.59
C GLY A 340 21.73 5.47 14.88
N GLN A 341 21.67 6.38 15.84
CA GLN A 341 20.96 6.14 17.11
C GLN A 341 19.49 6.53 17.01
N TRP A 342 18.69 5.88 17.85
CA TRP A 342 17.30 6.27 18.08
C TRP A 342 17.24 7.44 19.06
N SER A 343 16.43 8.44 18.74
CA SER A 343 16.09 9.49 19.70
C SER A 343 15.38 8.89 20.92
N ALA A 344 15.32 9.63 22.03
CA ALA A 344 14.62 9.17 23.23
C ALA A 344 13.15 8.79 22.94
N THR A 345 12.45 9.60 22.13
CA THR A 345 11.06 9.34 21.73
C THR A 345 10.93 8.14 20.80
N GLU A 346 11.91 7.92 19.94
CA GLU A 346 11.89 6.78 19.02
C GLU A 346 12.04 5.45 19.76
N ARG A 347 12.88 5.41 20.80
CA ARG A 347 13.10 4.21 21.61
C ARG A 347 11.86 3.72 22.35
N GLU A 348 10.85 4.57 22.52
CA GLU A 348 9.55 4.18 23.09
C GLU A 348 8.70 3.36 22.11
N TYR A 349 8.99 3.41 20.81
CA TYR A 349 8.28 2.60 19.83
C TYR A 349 8.66 1.12 19.93
N HIS A 350 7.66 0.28 19.68
CA HIS A 350 7.85 -1.16 19.59
C HIS A 350 8.81 -1.54 18.46
N ILE A 351 9.59 -2.61 18.63
CA ILE A 351 10.62 -3.06 17.69
C ILE A 351 10.12 -3.16 16.23
N ASN A 352 8.92 -3.68 15.99
CA ASN A 352 8.29 -3.72 14.66
C ASN A 352 8.24 -2.36 13.94
N TYR A 353 8.07 -1.26 14.67
CA TYR A 353 8.09 0.10 14.11
C TYR A 353 9.52 0.55 13.81
N LEU A 354 10.44 0.26 14.73
CA LEU A 354 11.85 0.59 14.56
C LEU A 354 12.48 -0.16 13.38
N GLU A 355 12.13 -1.42 13.18
CA GLU A 355 12.51 -2.22 12.01
C GLU A 355 12.02 -1.61 10.70
N LEU A 356 10.74 -1.22 10.65
CA LEU A 356 10.17 -0.55 9.50
C LEU A 356 10.84 0.80 9.24
N LYS A 357 11.24 1.51 10.29
CA LYS A 357 11.91 2.80 10.23
C LYS A 357 13.37 2.67 9.79
N ALA A 358 14.09 1.65 10.26
CA ALA A 358 15.44 1.33 9.83
C ALA A 358 15.47 1.07 8.31
N ALA A 359 14.53 0.27 7.80
CA ALA A 359 14.38 0.04 6.37
C ALA A 359 14.13 1.35 5.59
N PHE A 360 13.36 2.28 6.15
CA PHE A 360 13.09 3.57 5.51
C PHE A 360 14.32 4.49 5.49
N LEU A 361 15.06 4.54 6.59
CA LEU A 361 16.28 5.33 6.69
C LEU A 361 17.36 4.80 5.74
N GLY A 362 17.53 3.48 5.65
CA GLY A 362 18.38 2.86 4.64
C GLY A 362 17.91 3.19 3.22
N LEU A 363 16.60 3.17 2.96
CA LEU A 363 16.05 3.54 1.65
C LEU A 363 16.32 5.01 1.30
N LYS A 364 16.13 5.94 2.24
CA LYS A 364 16.42 7.37 2.03
C LYS A 364 17.90 7.60 1.71
N TYR A 365 18.79 6.87 2.37
CA TYR A 365 20.22 6.98 2.16
C TYR A 365 20.67 6.41 0.80
N PHE A 366 20.35 5.15 0.52
CA PHE A 366 20.85 4.47 -0.69
C PHE A 366 20.08 4.81 -1.97
N ALA A 367 18.90 5.41 -1.86
CA ALA A 367 18.04 5.70 -3.01
C ALA A 367 17.51 7.14 -3.06
N SER A 368 18.14 8.09 -2.34
CA SER A 368 17.80 9.53 -2.36
C SER A 368 17.60 10.07 -3.76
N ASP A 369 18.58 9.76 -4.63
CA ASP A 369 18.75 10.31 -5.97
C ASP A 369 18.29 9.36 -7.09
N LEU A 370 17.72 8.21 -6.71
CA LEU A 370 17.28 7.19 -7.66
C LEU A 370 15.80 7.35 -7.99
N GLN A 371 15.46 7.07 -9.25
CA GLN A 371 14.09 7.12 -9.74
C GLN A 371 13.78 5.95 -10.69
N GLY A 372 12.54 5.46 -10.66
CA GLY A 372 12.04 4.47 -11.64
C GLY A 372 12.60 3.05 -11.53
N ILE A 373 13.30 2.72 -10.44
CA ILE A 373 13.93 1.40 -10.23
C ILE A 373 13.17 0.53 -9.24
N ASN A 374 13.48 -0.77 -9.28
CA ASN A 374 13.03 -1.74 -8.29
C ASN A 374 14.10 -1.98 -7.24
N ILE A 375 13.72 -2.03 -5.96
CA ILE A 375 14.63 -2.22 -4.83
C ILE A 375 14.16 -3.41 -3.99
N LEU A 376 15.08 -4.29 -3.64
CA LEU A 376 14.86 -5.40 -2.72
C LEU A 376 15.26 -4.97 -1.31
N LEU A 377 14.35 -5.09 -0.35
CA LEU A 377 14.63 -4.87 1.07
C LEU A 377 14.75 -6.23 1.77
N ARG A 378 15.86 -6.44 2.48
CA ARG A 378 16.13 -7.64 3.28
C ARG A 378 15.98 -7.26 4.75
N ILE A 379 14.97 -7.84 5.38
CA ILE A 379 14.55 -7.51 6.74
C ILE A 379 14.29 -8.82 7.48
N ASP A 380 14.62 -8.93 8.76
CA ASP A 380 14.38 -10.14 9.55
C ASP A 380 13.03 -10.08 10.33
N ASN A 381 12.40 -8.92 10.37
CA ASN A 381 11.10 -8.70 10.99
C ASN A 381 9.92 -8.94 10.02
N ILE A 382 9.17 -10.03 10.27
CA ILE A 382 7.98 -10.41 9.48
C ILE A 382 6.89 -9.33 9.47
N THR A 383 6.73 -8.58 10.56
CA THR A 383 5.72 -7.50 10.63
C THR A 383 6.08 -6.37 9.69
N ALA A 384 7.34 -5.90 9.72
CA ALA A 384 7.83 -4.85 8.81
C ALA A 384 7.68 -5.29 7.34
N ILE A 385 8.08 -6.53 7.01
CA ILE A 385 7.90 -7.12 5.67
C ILE A 385 6.43 -7.08 5.25
N ALA A 386 5.52 -7.51 6.13
CA ALA A 386 4.10 -7.54 5.84
C ALA A 386 3.54 -6.13 5.58
N TYR A 387 3.96 -5.14 6.37
CA TYR A 387 3.55 -3.75 6.21
C TYR A 387 4.08 -3.13 4.91
N ILE A 388 5.32 -3.40 4.52
CA ILE A 388 5.87 -2.95 3.25
C ILE A 388 5.12 -3.61 2.08
N ASN A 389 5.08 -4.94 2.03
CA ASN A 389 4.52 -5.67 0.88
C ASN A 389 3.00 -5.50 0.72
N ARG A 390 2.29 -5.17 1.79
CA ARG A 390 0.83 -4.90 1.76
C ARG A 390 0.50 -3.40 1.69
N MET A 391 1.51 -2.53 1.58
CA MET A 391 1.37 -1.07 1.56
C MET A 391 0.59 -0.54 2.77
N GLY A 392 0.90 -1.07 3.96
CA GLY A 392 0.26 -0.72 5.22
C GLY A 392 -0.63 -1.80 5.81
N GLY A 393 -1.40 -1.41 6.82
CA GLY A 393 -2.26 -2.30 7.60
C GLY A 393 -3.36 -1.55 8.35
N THR A 394 -4.47 -2.22 8.65
CA THR A 394 -5.64 -1.56 9.25
C THR A 394 -5.63 -1.56 10.77
N ARG A 395 -4.77 -2.36 11.43
CA ARG A 395 -4.77 -2.57 12.88
C ARG A 395 -4.01 -1.50 13.65
N HIS A 396 -2.72 -1.34 13.38
CA HIS A 396 -1.84 -0.43 14.12
C HIS A 396 -1.63 0.90 13.38
N PRO A 397 -2.11 2.04 13.91
CA PRO A 397 -2.04 3.35 13.23
C PRO A 397 -0.62 3.82 12.95
N HIS A 398 0.28 3.70 13.92
CA HIS A 398 1.66 4.19 13.82
C HIS A 398 2.44 3.45 12.73
N LEU A 399 2.34 2.11 12.68
CA LEU A 399 2.94 1.30 11.60
C LEU A 399 2.34 1.63 10.24
N ASN A 400 1.03 1.87 10.17
CA ASN A 400 0.38 2.23 8.91
C ASN A 400 0.79 3.61 8.43
N SER A 401 0.96 4.58 9.35
CA SER A 401 1.44 5.92 9.02
C SER A 401 2.84 5.86 8.44
N LEU A 402 3.75 5.11 9.07
CA LEU A 402 5.12 4.95 8.57
C LEU A 402 5.19 4.17 7.25
N ALA A 403 4.45 3.06 7.13
CA ALA A 403 4.37 2.32 5.86
C ALA A 403 3.82 3.20 4.74
N ARG A 404 2.88 4.10 5.06
CA ARG A 404 2.35 5.06 4.10
C ARG A 404 3.41 6.06 3.68
N GLU A 405 4.14 6.64 4.62
CA GLU A 405 5.24 7.57 4.36
C GLU A 405 6.30 6.95 3.44
N ILE A 406 6.72 5.71 3.73
CA ILE A 406 7.66 4.94 2.91
C ILE A 406 7.17 4.86 1.45
N TRP A 407 5.91 4.43 1.25
CA TRP A 407 5.40 4.26 -0.10
C TRP A 407 5.09 5.56 -0.82
N GLN A 408 4.69 6.63 -0.12
CA GLN A 408 4.55 7.96 -0.72
C GLN A 408 5.91 8.51 -1.17
N TRP A 409 6.94 8.32 -0.35
CA TRP A 409 8.31 8.67 -0.71
C TRP A 409 8.80 7.90 -1.95
N CYS A 410 8.46 6.60 -2.04
CA CYS A 410 8.73 5.77 -3.22
C CYS A 410 7.95 6.23 -4.45
N GLU A 411 6.66 6.55 -4.29
CA GLU A 411 5.75 6.94 -5.36
C GLU A 411 6.23 8.21 -6.07
N ILE A 412 6.65 9.24 -5.32
CA ILE A 412 7.20 10.49 -5.86
C ILE A 412 8.40 10.20 -6.79
N ARG A 413 9.21 9.19 -6.46
CA ARG A 413 10.40 8.77 -7.22
C ARG A 413 10.12 7.63 -8.20
N ARG A 414 8.86 7.19 -8.35
CA ARG A 414 8.47 6.02 -9.16
C ARG A 414 9.25 4.74 -8.79
N LEU A 415 9.65 4.61 -7.54
CA LEU A 415 10.36 3.44 -7.01
C LEU A 415 9.36 2.32 -6.68
N TRP A 416 9.80 1.07 -6.88
CA TRP A 416 9.05 -0.10 -6.45
C TRP A 416 9.87 -0.95 -5.49
N ILE A 417 9.43 -1.03 -4.24
CA ILE A 417 10.11 -1.81 -3.21
C ILE A 417 9.45 -3.18 -3.01
N PHE A 418 10.24 -4.20 -2.70
CA PHE A 418 9.76 -5.49 -2.23
C PHE A 418 10.58 -5.93 -1.03
N ALA A 419 9.90 -6.27 0.07
CA ALA A 419 10.56 -6.77 1.27
C ALA A 419 10.59 -8.31 1.28
N SER A 420 11.74 -8.88 1.58
CA SER A 420 11.95 -10.32 1.70
C SER A 420 12.66 -10.65 3.00
N TYR A 421 12.32 -11.81 3.57
CA TYR A 421 12.92 -12.27 4.81
C TYR A 421 14.41 -12.58 4.60
N ILE A 422 15.19 -12.27 5.64
CA ILE A 422 16.53 -12.78 5.86
C ILE A 422 16.62 -13.30 7.29
N GLU A 423 17.30 -14.43 7.48
CA GLU A 423 17.57 -14.95 8.82
C GLU A 423 18.53 -14.00 9.55
N SER A 424 18.27 -13.67 10.81
CA SER A 424 19.09 -12.71 11.57
C SER A 424 20.57 -13.12 11.62
N LYS A 425 20.88 -14.43 11.66
CA LYS A 425 22.27 -14.95 11.58
C LYS A 425 22.98 -14.63 10.27
N ASN A 426 22.24 -14.34 9.20
CA ASN A 426 22.77 -13.96 7.88
C ASN A 426 22.70 -12.43 7.69
N ASN A 427 22.11 -11.68 8.63
CA ASN A 427 21.99 -10.22 8.61
C ASN A 427 23.05 -9.52 9.48
N LYS A 428 24.23 -10.16 9.64
CA LYS A 428 25.23 -9.76 10.65
C LYS A 428 25.74 -8.33 10.50
N GLU A 429 25.92 -7.86 9.27
CA GLU A 429 26.47 -6.52 9.03
C GLU A 429 25.48 -5.43 9.44
N ALA A 430 24.22 -5.52 9.01
CA ALA A 430 23.18 -4.59 9.42
C ALA A 430 22.94 -4.64 10.95
N ASP A 431 22.95 -5.83 11.55
CA ASP A 431 22.84 -6.04 13.00
C ASP A 431 24.04 -5.46 13.79
N THR A 432 25.24 -5.56 13.24
CA THR A 432 26.43 -4.96 13.84
C THR A 432 26.32 -3.43 13.82
N GLU A 433 25.91 -2.87 12.68
CA GLU A 433 25.70 -1.43 12.53
C GLU A 433 24.54 -0.92 13.40
N SER A 434 23.44 -1.68 13.57
CA SER A 434 22.30 -1.28 14.41
C SER A 434 22.64 -1.20 15.90
N ARG A 435 23.69 -1.90 16.32
CA ARG A 435 24.22 -1.89 17.69
C ARG A 435 25.41 -0.96 17.87
N ARG A 436 25.87 -0.30 16.81
CA ARG A 436 27.01 0.61 16.84
C ARG A 436 26.68 1.83 17.70
N ILE A 437 27.27 1.89 18.88
CA ILE A 437 27.18 3.06 19.75
C ILE A 437 28.25 4.05 19.28
N VAL A 438 27.83 5.15 18.66
CA VAL A 438 28.70 6.31 18.45
C VAL A 438 29.10 6.82 19.84
N LYS A 439 30.41 6.86 20.14
CA LYS A 439 30.94 7.34 21.43
C LYS A 439 30.36 8.72 21.75
N GLU A 440 30.07 8.95 23.03
CA GLU A 440 29.48 10.16 23.63
C GLU A 440 30.22 11.47 23.25
N THR A 441 30.06 11.95 22.02
CA THR A 441 30.63 13.22 21.55
C THR A 441 29.56 14.24 21.17
N GLU A 442 28.30 13.83 21.03
CA GLU A 442 27.19 14.72 20.67
C GLU A 442 26.46 15.19 21.93
N TRP A 443 26.68 16.45 22.26
CA TRP A 443 25.96 17.17 23.31
C TRP A 443 25.00 18.16 22.65
N GLU A 444 23.81 18.28 23.22
CA GLU A 444 22.81 19.24 22.76
C GLU A 444 22.41 20.22 23.85
N LEU A 445 22.04 21.44 23.42
CA LEU A 445 21.36 22.38 24.28
C LEU A 445 19.92 21.89 24.53
N ASN A 446 19.52 21.85 25.79
CA ASN A 446 18.16 21.47 26.14
C ASN A 446 17.12 22.44 25.53
N MET A 447 16.02 21.86 25.02
CA MET A 447 14.98 22.56 24.26
C MET A 447 14.38 23.76 25.03
N THR A 448 14.31 23.69 26.36
CA THR A 448 13.83 24.79 27.20
C THR A 448 14.69 26.04 27.04
N TYR A 449 16.02 25.88 27.01
CA TYR A 449 16.95 27.01 26.85
C TYR A 449 17.01 27.47 25.40
N TYR A 450 16.96 26.56 24.44
CA TYR A 450 16.82 26.90 23.03
C TYR A 450 15.59 27.80 22.80
N ASN A 451 14.43 27.43 23.36
CA ASN A 451 13.19 28.22 23.28
C ASN A 451 13.34 29.62 23.88
N GLN A 452 14.06 29.75 24.99
CA GLN A 452 14.36 31.06 25.60
C GLN A 452 15.26 31.94 24.71
N ILE A 453 16.21 31.32 24.00
CA ILE A 453 17.09 32.02 23.06
C ILE A 453 16.27 32.54 21.89
N ILE A 454 15.52 31.66 21.20
CA ILE A 454 14.79 32.05 19.97
C ILE A 454 13.64 33.02 20.25
N SER A 455 13.05 33.01 21.46
CA SER A 455 12.02 33.98 21.85
C SER A 455 12.58 35.41 21.93
N LYS A 456 13.89 35.56 22.13
CA LYS A 456 14.56 36.86 22.29
C LYS A 456 15.38 37.26 21.05
N LEU A 457 15.99 36.29 20.37
CA LEU A 457 16.93 36.53 19.27
C LEU A 457 16.34 36.23 17.87
N GLY A 458 15.09 35.77 17.80
CA GLY A 458 14.43 35.39 16.54
C GLY A 458 14.49 33.90 16.25
N LYS A 459 13.76 33.46 15.21
CA LYS A 459 13.57 32.04 14.87
C LYS A 459 14.43 31.63 13.66
N PRO A 460 15.53 30.90 13.87
CA PRO A 460 16.35 30.38 12.79
C PRO A 460 15.68 29.20 12.09
N THR A 461 15.99 29.02 10.80
CA THR A 461 15.43 27.97 9.94
C THR A 461 16.38 26.79 9.73
N LEU A 462 17.68 27.00 9.94
CA LEU A 462 18.73 26.00 9.72
C LEU A 462 19.54 25.75 11.00
N ASP A 463 19.64 24.50 11.40
CA ASP A 463 20.47 24.04 12.52
C ASP A 463 21.80 23.48 12.00
N LEU A 464 22.90 24.16 12.30
CA LEU A 464 24.23 23.73 11.93
C LEU A 464 24.83 22.84 13.01
N PHE A 465 25.54 21.79 12.59
CA PHE A 465 26.24 20.84 13.47
C PHE A 465 25.30 19.95 14.30
N ALA A 466 24.12 19.62 13.74
CA ALA A 466 23.11 18.79 14.39
C ALA A 466 22.95 17.43 13.69
N SER A 467 22.39 16.46 14.40
CA SER A 467 22.00 15.14 13.89
C SER A 467 20.47 14.97 13.97
N ARG A 468 19.93 13.93 13.33
CA ARG A 468 18.50 13.57 13.37
C ARG A 468 17.93 13.46 14.79
N THR A 469 18.79 13.23 15.78
CA THR A 469 18.38 13.04 17.18
C THR A 469 18.36 14.32 18.01
N ASN A 470 19.02 15.39 17.56
CA ASN A 470 19.22 16.59 18.37
C ASN A 470 18.87 17.93 17.71
N PHE A 471 18.57 17.96 16.40
CA PHE A 471 18.27 19.20 15.69
C PHE A 471 17.06 19.97 16.29
N LYS A 472 17.09 21.30 16.18
CA LYS A 472 16.17 22.25 16.83
C LYS A 472 15.43 23.15 15.83
N CYS A 473 15.91 23.25 14.60
CA CYS A 473 15.30 24.04 13.53
C CYS A 473 14.48 23.16 12.57
N SER A 474 13.87 23.77 11.54
CA SER A 474 13.09 23.02 10.53
C SER A 474 13.95 22.20 9.58
N ARG A 475 15.21 22.61 9.39
CA ARG A 475 16.23 21.90 8.61
C ARG A 475 17.51 21.82 9.42
N TYR A 476 18.37 20.86 9.10
CA TYR A 476 19.65 20.71 9.80
C TYR A 476 20.76 20.17 8.92
N VAL A 477 22.00 20.40 9.35
CA VAL A 477 23.23 19.97 8.68
C VAL A 477 24.03 19.10 9.62
N SER A 478 24.37 17.91 9.13
CA SER A 478 25.00 16.86 9.93
C SER A 478 26.49 16.76 9.66
N TRP A 479 27.27 16.37 10.67
CA TRP A 479 28.72 16.15 10.47
C TRP A 479 29.00 14.91 9.61
N LYS A 480 28.16 13.88 9.73
CA LYS A 480 28.24 12.63 8.96
C LYS A 480 26.95 12.45 8.19
N ASN A 481 27.01 11.65 7.12
CA ASN A 481 25.82 11.21 6.39
C ASN A 481 24.66 10.85 7.34
N ASP A 482 23.56 11.57 7.19
CA ASP A 482 22.31 11.36 7.93
C ASP A 482 21.17 11.45 6.91
N PRO A 483 20.29 10.43 6.80
CA PRO A 483 19.31 10.35 5.71
C PRO A 483 18.30 11.51 5.65
N ASP A 484 18.12 12.22 6.76
CA ASP A 484 17.17 13.34 6.87
C ASP A 484 17.86 14.72 6.90
N ALA A 485 19.19 14.78 6.81
CA ALA A 485 19.93 16.03 6.82
C ALA A 485 19.85 16.76 5.46
N LEU A 486 19.90 18.09 5.51
CA LEU A 486 19.97 18.93 4.30
C LEU A 486 21.30 18.72 3.55
N ALA A 487 22.38 18.60 4.31
CA ALA A 487 23.73 18.41 3.79
C ALA A 487 24.62 17.74 4.85
N VAL A 488 25.82 17.37 4.42
CA VAL A 488 26.89 16.87 5.27
C VAL A 488 28.00 17.91 5.35
N ASP A 489 28.52 18.10 6.56
CA ASP A 489 29.48 19.14 6.93
C ASP A 489 28.94 20.56 6.73
N ALA A 490 28.65 21.23 7.84
CA ALA A 490 28.13 22.59 7.85
C ALA A 490 29.02 23.61 7.10
N PHE A 491 30.33 23.35 7.01
CA PHE A 491 31.26 24.24 6.30
C PHE A 491 31.14 24.19 4.77
N THR A 492 30.48 23.16 4.23
CA THR A 492 30.28 23.00 2.77
C THR A 492 29.11 23.82 2.21
N LEU A 493 28.24 24.36 3.08
CA LEU A 493 27.12 25.21 2.68
C LEU A 493 27.50 26.69 2.64
N ASP A 494 26.85 27.44 1.76
CA ASP A 494 26.83 28.90 1.78
C ASP A 494 25.86 29.40 2.88
N TRP A 495 26.35 30.22 3.81
CA TRP A 495 25.56 30.78 4.91
C TRP A 495 25.03 32.19 4.65
N THR A 496 25.31 32.82 3.51
CA THR A 496 25.00 34.24 3.25
C THR A 496 23.50 34.57 3.34
N GLU A 497 22.64 33.72 2.79
CA GLU A 497 21.17 33.92 2.74
C GLU A 497 20.41 33.21 3.88
N GLU A 498 21.12 32.56 4.80
CA GLU A 498 20.52 31.79 5.89
C GLU A 498 20.50 32.58 7.19
N PHE A 499 19.40 32.48 7.94
CA PHE A 499 19.38 32.82 9.36
C PHE A 499 19.46 31.53 10.18
N PHE A 500 20.68 31.16 10.56
CA PHE A 500 20.96 29.85 11.15
C PHE A 500 21.09 29.89 12.68
N TYR A 501 20.99 28.70 13.28
CA TYR A 501 21.40 28.38 14.64
C TYR A 501 22.66 27.51 14.58
N ALA A 502 23.67 27.85 15.37
CA ALA A 502 24.87 27.04 15.49
C ALA A 502 25.20 26.77 16.97
N PHE A 503 25.23 25.50 17.32
CA PHE A 503 25.83 25.01 18.56
C PHE A 503 26.98 24.06 18.23
N PRO A 504 28.12 24.61 17.77
CA PRO A 504 29.20 23.79 17.25
C PRO A 504 29.93 23.04 18.37
N PRO A 505 30.56 21.88 18.06
CA PRO A 505 31.61 21.32 18.89
C PRO A 505 32.63 22.41 19.25
N PHE A 506 33.08 22.46 20.51
CA PHE A 506 33.84 23.60 21.01
C PHE A 506 35.15 23.87 20.23
N ILE A 507 35.75 22.83 19.66
CA ILE A 507 36.94 22.95 18.80
C ILE A 507 36.67 23.68 17.47
N LEU A 508 35.42 23.69 17.02
CA LEU A 508 34.99 24.29 15.76
C LEU A 508 34.49 25.74 15.92
N ILE A 509 34.48 26.29 17.14
CA ILE A 509 34.00 27.67 17.37
C ILE A 509 34.77 28.67 16.51
N LEU A 510 36.10 28.65 16.52
CA LEU A 510 36.90 29.61 15.75
C LEU A 510 36.69 29.47 14.22
N PRO A 511 36.68 28.25 13.63
CA PRO A 511 36.25 28.06 12.24
C PRO A 511 34.85 28.64 11.94
N VAL A 512 33.86 28.44 12.81
CA VAL A 512 32.51 29.02 12.65
C VAL A 512 32.56 30.54 12.62
N LEU A 513 33.29 31.17 13.54
CA LEU A 513 33.43 32.63 13.57
C LEU A 513 34.11 33.18 12.31
N LYS A 514 35.13 32.48 11.79
CA LYS A 514 35.81 32.85 10.54
C LYS A 514 34.86 32.79 9.35
N LYS A 515 34.11 31.70 9.20
CA LYS A 515 33.14 31.56 8.10
C LYS A 515 32.05 32.62 8.17
N ILE A 516 31.58 32.99 9.36
CA ILE A 516 30.65 34.12 9.54
C ILE A 516 31.20 35.42 8.97
N ILE A 517 32.49 35.69 9.16
CA ILE A 517 33.17 36.88 8.63
C ILE A 517 33.28 36.79 7.11
N GLU A 518 33.85 35.68 6.62
CA GLU A 518 34.14 35.45 5.20
C GLU A 518 32.87 35.53 4.33
N GLU A 519 31.78 34.91 4.77
CA GLU A 519 30.52 34.86 4.03
C GLU A 519 29.55 35.99 4.40
N ARG A 520 29.98 36.91 5.27
CA ARG A 520 29.12 37.99 5.82
C ARG A 520 27.79 37.45 6.37
N ALA A 521 27.82 36.24 6.90
CA ALA A 521 26.64 35.51 7.33
C ALA A 521 26.09 36.08 8.64
N THR A 522 24.85 35.74 8.98
CA THR A 522 24.20 36.18 10.23
C THR A 522 23.44 35.03 10.86
N GLY A 523 23.68 34.76 12.14
CA GLY A 523 23.04 33.65 12.83
C GLY A 523 23.15 33.71 14.34
N ILE A 524 22.37 32.88 15.02
CA ILE A 524 22.44 32.69 16.47
C ILE A 524 23.55 31.67 16.74
N VAL A 525 24.56 32.08 17.50
CA VAL A 525 25.67 31.19 17.88
C VAL A 525 25.69 31.01 19.39
N VAL A 526 25.70 29.76 19.83
CA VAL A 526 25.79 29.37 21.24
C VAL A 526 27.16 28.76 21.51
N VAL A 527 27.90 29.33 22.46
CA VAL A 527 29.25 28.89 22.83
C VAL A 527 29.42 28.91 24.36
N PRO A 528 30.42 28.20 24.92
CA PRO A 528 30.78 28.35 26.33
C PRO A 528 31.10 29.80 26.69
N TYR A 529 30.76 30.24 27.90
CA TYR A 529 31.14 31.58 28.37
C TYR A 529 32.56 31.55 28.95
N TRP A 530 33.58 31.49 28.09
CA TRP A 530 34.99 31.37 28.47
C TRP A 530 35.82 32.57 28.02
N VAL A 531 35.94 33.58 28.88
CA VAL A 531 36.60 34.86 28.58
C VAL A 531 38.09 34.71 28.24
N MET A 532 38.75 33.65 28.74
CA MET A 532 40.18 33.38 28.51
C MET A 532 40.47 32.74 27.14
N GLN A 533 39.45 32.39 26.34
CA GLN A 533 39.67 31.70 25.07
C GLN A 533 40.05 32.66 23.94
N PRO A 534 40.96 32.26 23.01
CA PRO A 534 41.39 33.12 21.91
C PRO A 534 40.27 33.60 20.98
N TRP A 535 39.19 32.84 20.86
CA TRP A 535 38.05 33.18 20.01
C TRP A 535 37.07 34.17 20.68
N PHE A 536 37.15 34.37 21.99
CA PHE A 536 36.18 35.18 22.74
C PHE A 536 36.14 36.67 22.33
N PRO A 537 37.28 37.35 22.11
CA PRO A 537 37.27 38.72 21.58
C PRO A 537 36.58 38.83 20.22
N LEU A 538 36.75 37.81 19.36
CA LEU A 538 36.13 37.77 18.03
C LEU A 538 34.61 37.61 18.12
N PHE A 539 34.14 36.72 18.99
CA PHE A 539 32.71 36.58 19.30
C PHE A 539 32.12 37.92 19.74
N LYS A 540 32.82 38.66 20.62
CA LYS A 540 32.39 39.99 21.10
C LYS A 540 32.32 41.03 19.97
N LYS A 541 33.29 41.04 19.05
CA LYS A 541 33.30 41.95 17.88
C LYS A 541 32.15 41.64 16.92
N LEU A 542 31.79 40.37 16.74
CA LEU A 542 30.72 39.93 15.83
C LEU A 542 29.31 40.06 16.42
N ALA A 543 29.17 40.09 17.74
CA ALA A 543 27.87 40.13 18.40
C ALA A 543 27.10 41.42 18.07
N CYS A 544 25.91 41.28 17.47
CA CYS A 544 25.05 42.39 17.09
C CYS A 544 23.76 42.47 17.93
N SER A 545 23.53 41.53 18.84
CA SER A 545 22.42 41.51 19.80
C SER A 545 22.92 41.57 21.26
N ASN A 546 21.98 41.80 22.19
CA ASN A 546 22.22 41.55 23.61
C ASN A 546 22.58 40.08 23.84
N TRP A 547 23.46 39.85 24.83
CA TRP A 547 23.91 38.50 25.19
C TRP A 547 22.90 37.82 26.10
N ILE A 548 22.65 36.54 25.84
CA ILE A 548 21.88 35.69 26.73
C ILE A 548 22.87 34.75 27.41
N ILE A 549 23.12 34.99 28.70
CA ILE A 549 23.98 34.14 29.51
C ILE A 549 23.11 33.07 30.17
N LEU A 550 23.46 31.81 29.94
CA LEU A 550 22.83 30.66 30.55
C LEU A 550 23.75 30.13 31.66
N PRO A 551 23.36 30.25 32.93
CA PRO A 551 24.19 29.82 34.05
C PRO A 551 24.30 28.28 34.11
N PRO A 552 25.30 27.73 34.81
CA PRO A 552 25.51 26.30 34.92
C PRO A 552 24.29 25.64 35.56
N LYS A 553 23.70 24.66 34.86
CA LYS A 553 22.55 23.88 35.33
C LYS A 553 22.68 22.43 34.86
N ILE A 554 22.20 21.50 35.68
CA ILE A 554 22.31 20.07 35.43
C ILE A 554 21.67 19.63 34.10
N ASP A 555 20.65 20.36 33.66
CA ASP A 555 19.89 20.06 32.46
C ASP A 555 20.26 20.96 31.26
N LEU A 556 21.31 21.79 31.37
CA LEU A 556 21.70 22.74 30.32
C LEU A 556 22.19 22.03 29.06
N LEU A 557 23.13 21.10 29.24
CA LEU A 557 23.72 20.29 28.18
C LEU A 557 23.40 18.82 28.43
N LEU A 558 22.75 18.19 27.46
CA LEU A 558 22.29 16.81 27.54
C LEU A 558 22.92 15.98 26.43
N SER A 559 23.22 14.73 26.74
CA SER A 559 23.52 13.71 25.72
C SER A 559 22.23 13.22 25.04
N VAL A 560 22.37 12.43 23.98
CA VAL A 560 21.25 11.74 23.30
C VAL A 560 20.41 10.91 24.29
N ASP A 561 21.03 10.37 25.34
CA ASP A 561 20.40 9.60 26.43
C ASP A 561 19.85 10.47 27.57
N ARG A 562 19.77 11.80 27.37
CA ARG A 562 19.34 12.78 28.38
C ARG A 562 20.20 12.78 29.66
N ARG A 563 21.45 12.29 29.58
CA ARG A 563 22.41 12.42 30.69
C ARG A 563 23.01 13.82 30.71
N PRO A 564 23.17 14.45 31.89
CA PRO A 564 23.89 15.71 32.05
C PRO A 564 25.33 15.67 31.54
N HIS A 565 25.80 16.78 30.96
CA HIS A 565 27.21 16.96 30.62
C HIS A 565 28.10 16.92 31.87
N ARG A 566 29.27 16.26 31.82
CA ARG A 566 30.16 16.11 32.99
C ARG A 566 30.57 17.43 33.65
N LEU A 567 30.73 18.47 32.82
CA LEU A 567 31.07 19.83 33.25
C LEU A 567 29.85 20.74 33.57
N TRP A 568 28.65 20.17 33.80
CA TRP A 568 27.42 20.97 33.99
C TRP A 568 27.50 21.97 35.15
N GLN A 569 28.33 21.71 36.17
CA GLN A 569 28.52 22.60 37.32
C GLN A 569 29.39 23.82 37.01
N GLN A 570 30.21 23.74 35.96
CA GLN A 570 31.25 24.74 35.64
C GLN A 570 31.02 25.43 34.30
N THR A 571 30.09 24.91 33.48
CA THR A 571 29.87 25.39 32.12
C THR A 571 28.67 26.32 32.07
N SER A 572 28.94 27.62 31.95
CA SER A 572 27.96 28.59 31.47
C SER A 572 28.02 28.65 29.95
N LEU A 573 26.89 28.92 29.30
CA LEU A 573 26.83 29.21 27.86
C LEU A 573 26.46 30.67 27.62
N VAL A 574 26.88 31.21 26.48
CA VAL A 574 26.45 32.50 25.98
C VAL A 574 25.88 32.33 24.57
N ALA A 575 24.73 32.95 24.33
CA ALA A 575 24.09 33.02 23.03
C ALA A 575 23.93 34.47 22.59
N ALA A 576 24.25 34.74 21.33
CA ALA A 576 24.04 36.04 20.69
C ALA A 576 23.81 35.87 19.19
N ILE A 577 23.19 36.86 18.56
CA ILE A 577 23.23 36.99 17.10
C ILE A 577 24.61 37.52 16.73
N LEU A 578 25.32 36.78 15.90
CA LEU A 578 26.60 37.18 15.32
C LEU A 578 26.37 37.56 13.86
N SER A 579 27.06 38.60 13.38
CA SER A 579 26.99 39.02 11.98
C SER A 579 28.34 39.45 11.45
N GLY A 580 28.79 38.83 10.36
CA GLY A 580 29.99 39.24 9.62
C GLY A 580 29.82 40.57 8.88
N LYS A 581 28.57 40.99 8.61
CA LYS A 581 28.25 42.26 7.91
C LYS A 581 28.82 43.48 8.63
N ARG A 582 28.81 43.46 9.97
CA ARG A 582 29.34 44.55 10.82
C ARG A 582 30.86 44.56 10.96
N PHE A 583 31.53 43.46 10.64
CA PHE A 583 32.97 43.33 10.85
C PHE A 583 33.75 44.18 9.83
N THR A 584 33.27 44.24 8.58
CA THR A 584 33.93 44.96 7.46
C THR A 584 33.53 46.43 7.35
N GLU A 585 32.57 46.92 8.14
CA GLU A 585 32.16 48.34 8.15
C GLU A 585 32.96 49.19 9.17
N LYS A 586 33.83 48.56 9.97
CA LYS A 586 34.66 49.19 11.01
C LYS A 586 36.17 49.06 10.75
N GLU A 587 36.55 48.57 9.59
CA GLU A 587 37.89 48.71 8.98
C GLU A 587 37.72 49.57 7.74
#